data_AF-A0A8C1GIK1-F1
#
_entry.id   AF-A0A8C1GIK1-F1
#
_cell.length_a   1.000
_cell.length_b   1.000
_cell.length_c   1.000
_cell.angle_alpha   90.00
_cell.angle_beta   90.00
_cell.angle_gamma   90.00
#
_symmetry.space_group_name_H-M   'P 1'
#
loop_
_entity.id
_entity.type
_entity.pdbx_description
1 polymer ?
#
loop_
_entity_poly.entity_id
_entity_poly.type
_entity_poly.pdbx_seq_one_letter_code
_entity_poly.pdbx_strand_id
1 'polypeptide(L)'
;MVKAPKQKQICSYIIAGGDRAMLTSQEAPEDDPALGARMLDKICAGKKHVLFVGISCGMSAPFVAGQLDFCLKHLDVFTPVLLGFNPVHMARSEPMQDCSFHFKDVAERMIAEQRHKKAFVLNPVLGAEAISGSSRMKGGSATKIILESILLAGHEAAFRGKRVTPECISAWITASEMVYETTYSHSDELAALIHQAGESLQMKAHVYYIGWQTLGIIGLTDASECVPTFGADFDDIRGFINNGFREMKNKEGDLSFLGPEFVIGHKDFVDTILPSLSQNDVMLFLFTVNDDLHEVTALADQVRRRTSNLHAIAHDLEKFTIPETVCNMFGTVLHITWSFSSEEVNSVVMRQRWELSTKWCLNAISTGAHVLKGKVYMNYMIDLRVTNSKLYRRAINILQRFTGCSKGECERALLRAIYSTDDLSEDMTSADVWKHTDVANRRDQVVPTALVMIQCGCTLAEARHHLDCHPVIRDAVSACFSSSKTKSTMD
;
A
#
# COMPACT_ATOMS: atom_id res chain seq x y z
N MET A 1 -2.93 -36.68 19.57
CA MET A 1 -2.18 -35.51 19.06
C MET A 1 -0.94 -35.30 19.91
N VAL A 2 0.23 -35.68 19.41
CA VAL A 2 1.51 -35.30 20.03
C VAL A 2 1.59 -33.77 19.90
N LYS A 3 1.61 -33.04 21.02
CA LYS A 3 1.87 -31.59 21.01
C LYS A 3 3.23 -31.39 20.35
N ALA A 4 3.24 -30.86 19.13
CA ALA A 4 4.46 -30.39 18.51
C ALA A 4 5.14 -29.41 19.50
N PRO A 5 6.45 -29.53 19.76
CA PRO A 5 7.13 -28.61 20.67
C PRO A 5 6.89 -27.18 20.20
N LYS A 6 6.52 -26.28 21.14
CA LYS A 6 6.35 -24.85 20.85
C LYS A 6 7.65 -24.33 20.23
N GLN A 7 7.64 -24.15 18.92
CA GLN A 7 8.79 -23.62 18.19
C GLN A 7 9.03 -22.17 18.63
N LYS A 8 10.29 -21.82 18.86
CA LYS A 8 10.69 -20.45 19.18
C LYS A 8 10.44 -19.58 17.95
N GLN A 9 9.83 -18.41 18.13
CA GLN A 9 9.65 -17.44 17.04
C GLN A 9 11.04 -17.04 16.49
N ILE A 10 11.26 -17.27 15.19
CA ILE A 10 12.53 -17.00 14.50
C ILE A 10 12.45 -15.80 13.54
N CYS A 11 11.25 -15.30 13.26
CA CYS A 11 11.02 -14.16 12.37
C CYS A 11 10.65 -12.91 13.17
N SER A 12 11.09 -11.75 12.67
CA SER A 12 10.75 -10.42 13.20
C SER A 12 10.61 -9.46 12.01
N TYR A 13 9.79 -8.41 12.15
CA TYR A 13 9.67 -7.35 11.14
C TYR A 13 10.26 -6.03 11.65
N ILE A 14 10.63 -5.15 10.72
CA ILE A 14 11.01 -3.77 11.00
C ILE A 14 10.31 -2.92 9.95
N ILE A 15 9.59 -1.89 10.39
CA ILE A 15 8.90 -0.96 9.52
C ILE A 15 9.26 0.46 9.96
N ALA A 16 9.49 1.35 8.99
CA ALA A 16 9.75 2.76 9.27
C ALA A 16 8.50 3.37 9.92
N GLY A 17 8.66 4.01 11.09
CA GLY A 17 7.53 4.54 11.88
C GLY A 17 6.95 3.57 12.91
N GLY A 18 7.47 2.35 13.02
CA GLY A 18 7.03 1.35 14.01
C GLY A 18 5.61 0.85 13.72
N ASP A 19 4.95 0.28 14.73
CA ASP A 19 3.64 -0.38 14.52
C ASP A 19 2.54 0.58 14.06
N ARG A 20 2.70 1.87 14.33
CA ARG A 20 1.80 2.93 13.83
C ARG A 20 1.72 2.95 12.31
N ALA A 21 2.81 2.60 11.63
CA ALA A 21 2.93 2.58 10.18
C ALA A 21 2.13 1.45 9.50
N MET A 22 1.60 0.49 10.28
CA MET A 22 0.73 -0.56 9.73
C MET A 22 -0.71 -0.07 9.47
N LEU A 23 -1.09 1.05 10.09
CA LEU A 23 -2.47 1.57 10.06
C LEU A 23 -2.53 2.97 9.44
N THR A 24 -1.42 3.71 9.50
CA THR A 24 -1.32 5.08 9.02
C THR A 24 -0.06 5.23 8.20
N SER A 25 -0.09 6.06 7.16
CA SER A 25 1.12 6.36 6.40
C SER A 25 2.10 7.18 7.27
N GLN A 26 3.27 6.61 7.53
CA GLN A 26 4.36 7.22 8.30
C GLN A 26 5.59 7.39 7.38
N GLU A 27 5.55 8.38 6.50
CA GLU A 27 6.57 8.47 5.45
C GLU A 27 7.87 9.17 5.87
N ALA A 28 7.83 10.10 6.82
CA ALA A 28 9.03 10.82 7.27
C ALA A 28 10.12 9.87 7.82
N PRO A 29 9.79 8.85 8.65
CA PRO A 29 10.76 7.84 9.07
C PRO A 29 11.39 7.03 7.92
N GLU A 30 10.77 6.95 6.73
CA GLU A 30 11.33 6.26 5.56
C GLU A 30 12.61 6.95 5.07
N ASP A 31 12.72 8.27 5.26
CA ASP A 31 13.84 9.09 4.80
C ASP A 31 15.05 9.10 5.77
N ASP A 32 14.99 8.41 6.93
CA ASP A 32 16.09 8.32 7.91
C ASP A 32 16.89 6.99 7.79
N PRO A 33 18.07 6.98 7.13
CA PRO A 33 18.90 5.79 7.02
C PRO A 33 19.51 5.36 8.36
N ALA A 34 19.83 6.31 9.25
CA ALA A 34 20.47 6.02 10.52
C ALA A 34 19.49 5.36 11.50
N LEU A 35 18.21 5.78 11.48
CA LEU A 35 17.14 5.11 12.21
C LEU A 35 16.98 3.66 11.77
N GLY A 36 16.98 3.41 10.46
CA GLY A 36 16.91 2.05 9.91
C GLY A 36 18.01 1.15 10.48
N ALA A 37 19.27 1.60 10.42
CA ALA A 37 20.42 0.88 10.96
C ALA A 37 20.29 0.64 12.49
N ARG A 38 19.96 1.67 13.27
CA ARG A 38 19.80 1.56 14.74
C ARG A 38 18.70 0.58 15.14
N MET A 39 17.56 0.59 14.43
CA MET A 39 16.45 -0.32 14.71
C MET A 39 16.84 -1.77 14.41
N LEU A 40 17.56 -2.01 13.31
CA LEU A 40 18.06 -3.34 12.95
C LEU A 40 19.05 -3.86 13.99
N ASP A 41 20.04 -3.06 14.37
CA ASP A 41 21.03 -3.41 15.39
C ASP A 41 20.35 -3.79 16.72
N LYS A 42 19.40 -2.97 17.19
CA LYS A 42 18.65 -3.23 18.42
C LYS A 42 17.90 -4.56 18.39
N ILE A 43 17.24 -4.90 17.28
CA ILE A 43 16.46 -6.14 17.15
C ILE A 43 17.37 -7.37 17.02
N CYS A 44 18.54 -7.20 16.43
CA CYS A 44 19.51 -8.26 16.17
C CYS A 44 20.58 -8.40 17.25
N ALA A 45 20.52 -7.58 18.31
CA ALA A 45 21.45 -7.64 19.43
C ALA A 45 21.58 -9.07 20.01
N GLY A 46 22.82 -9.56 20.09
CA GLY A 46 23.15 -10.89 20.61
C GLY A 46 22.83 -12.06 19.67
N LYS A 47 22.37 -11.81 18.44
CA LYS A 47 22.22 -12.86 17.41
C LYS A 47 23.57 -13.16 16.76
N LYS A 48 23.82 -14.44 16.48
CA LYS A 48 25.04 -14.90 15.80
C LYS A 48 24.91 -14.95 14.28
N HIS A 49 23.70 -15.22 13.80
CA HIS A 49 23.37 -15.31 12.38
C HIS A 49 22.03 -14.65 12.14
N VAL A 50 21.98 -13.73 11.18
CA VAL A 50 20.78 -12.99 10.82
C VAL A 50 20.65 -12.97 9.30
N LEU A 51 19.55 -13.52 8.79
CA LEU A 51 19.09 -13.26 7.44
C LEU A 51 18.25 -11.98 7.47
N PHE A 52 18.74 -10.90 6.88
CA PHE A 52 18.02 -9.64 6.80
C PHE A 52 17.48 -9.45 5.38
N VAL A 53 16.17 -9.22 5.23
CA VAL A 53 15.53 -8.95 3.94
C VAL A 53 15.04 -7.50 3.92
N GLY A 54 15.78 -6.62 3.25
CA GLY A 54 15.41 -5.23 3.01
C GLY A 54 14.52 -5.11 1.78
N ILE A 55 13.29 -4.61 1.96
CA ILE A 55 12.29 -4.50 0.89
C ILE A 55 12.18 -3.04 0.45
N SER A 56 12.50 -2.76 -0.80
CA SER A 56 12.27 -1.44 -1.41
C SER A 56 11.94 -1.60 -2.89
N CYS A 57 10.65 -1.54 -3.22
CA CYS A 57 10.16 -1.77 -4.59
C CYS A 57 10.93 -0.95 -5.63
N GLY A 58 11.12 0.35 -5.35
CA GLY A 58 11.82 1.28 -6.24
C GLY A 58 13.33 1.37 -6.03
N MET A 59 13.91 0.65 -5.04
CA MET A 59 15.29 0.83 -4.60
C MET A 59 15.62 2.29 -4.25
N SER A 60 14.79 2.87 -3.38
CA SER A 60 14.78 4.32 -3.14
C SER A 60 14.63 4.76 -1.68
N ALA A 61 14.25 3.85 -0.78
CA ALA A 61 13.95 4.15 0.62
C ALA A 61 15.25 4.27 1.46
N PRO A 62 15.62 5.45 1.97
CA PRO A 62 16.83 5.63 2.78
C PRO A 62 16.89 4.72 4.01
N PHE A 63 15.77 4.52 4.70
CA PHE A 63 15.65 3.60 5.84
C PHE A 63 16.20 2.20 5.53
N VAL A 64 15.83 1.64 4.37
CA VAL A 64 16.30 0.31 3.92
C VAL A 64 17.75 0.37 3.47
N ALA A 65 18.18 1.45 2.82
CA ALA A 65 19.60 1.62 2.43
C ALA A 65 20.52 1.61 3.66
N GLY A 66 20.13 2.29 4.74
CA GLY A 66 20.88 2.30 6.00
C GLY A 66 20.98 0.92 6.65
N GLN A 67 19.91 0.13 6.61
CA GLN A 67 19.91 -1.25 7.10
C GLN A 67 20.83 -2.16 6.30
N LEU A 68 20.80 -2.04 4.97
CA LEU A 68 21.65 -2.84 4.08
C LEU A 68 23.12 -2.44 4.20
N ASP A 69 23.43 -1.15 4.29
CA ASP A 69 24.79 -0.68 4.55
C ASP A 69 25.32 -1.19 5.90
N PHE A 70 24.49 -1.15 6.95
CA PHE A 70 24.82 -1.72 8.25
C PHE A 70 25.13 -3.22 8.15
N CYS A 71 24.30 -4.00 7.44
CA CYS A 71 24.56 -5.42 7.21
C CYS A 71 25.88 -5.66 6.46
N LEU A 72 26.16 -4.88 5.41
CA LEU A 72 27.38 -5.02 4.60
C LEU A 72 28.66 -4.74 5.39
N LYS A 73 28.58 -3.99 6.49
CA LYS A 73 29.70 -3.76 7.42
C LYS A 73 29.90 -4.90 8.42
N HIS A 74 28.95 -5.82 8.55
CA HIS A 74 28.91 -6.89 9.56
C HIS A 74 28.54 -8.25 8.95
N LEU A 75 29.18 -8.61 7.82
CA LEU A 75 28.89 -9.85 7.07
C LEU A 75 29.26 -11.14 7.81
N ASP A 76 29.93 -11.04 8.96
CA ASP A 76 30.18 -12.15 9.88
C ASP A 76 28.91 -12.58 10.64
N VAL A 77 27.96 -11.65 10.83
CA VAL A 77 26.67 -11.89 11.49
C VAL A 77 25.51 -11.87 10.49
N PHE A 78 25.54 -10.97 9.51
CA PHE A 78 24.42 -10.69 8.63
C PHE A 78 24.59 -11.28 7.23
N THR A 79 23.49 -11.82 6.70
CA THR A 79 23.30 -12.10 5.28
C THR A 79 22.21 -11.16 4.75
N PRO A 80 22.58 -10.03 4.12
CA PRO A 80 21.62 -9.09 3.57
C PRO A 80 21.03 -9.56 2.24
N VAL A 81 19.72 -9.42 2.10
CA VAL A 81 18.95 -9.61 0.89
C VAL A 81 18.22 -8.31 0.57
N LEU A 82 18.42 -7.75 -0.62
CA LEU A 82 17.65 -6.62 -1.14
C LEU A 82 16.57 -7.18 -2.07
N LEU A 83 15.31 -6.90 -1.76
CA LEU A 83 14.17 -7.19 -2.63
C LEU A 83 13.63 -5.88 -3.20
N GLY A 84 13.66 -5.73 -4.52
CA GLY A 84 13.12 -4.59 -5.25
C GLY A 84 12.69 -5.02 -6.66
N PHE A 85 12.25 -4.08 -7.50
CA PHE A 85 11.74 -4.41 -8.85
C PHE A 85 12.32 -3.53 -9.96
N ASN A 86 13.36 -2.76 -9.62
CA ASN A 86 14.14 -1.98 -10.57
C ASN A 86 15.50 -2.64 -10.83
N PRO A 87 16.05 -2.49 -12.05
CA PRO A 87 17.47 -2.70 -12.28
C PRO A 87 18.32 -1.82 -11.35
N VAL A 88 19.43 -2.33 -10.85
CA VAL A 88 20.30 -1.61 -9.89
C VAL A 88 20.77 -0.25 -10.41
N HIS A 89 21.02 -0.13 -11.72
CA HIS A 89 21.45 1.14 -12.31
C HIS A 89 20.38 2.25 -12.26
N MET A 90 19.11 1.89 -12.02
CA MET A 90 17.97 2.79 -11.82
C MET A 90 17.67 3.07 -10.33
N ALA A 91 18.44 2.49 -9.40
CA ALA A 91 18.30 2.80 -7.98
C ALA A 91 18.61 4.28 -7.71
N ARG A 92 18.03 4.83 -6.63
CA ARG A 92 18.18 6.23 -6.23
C ARG A 92 19.66 6.61 -6.12
N SER A 93 20.07 7.63 -6.86
CA SER A 93 21.43 8.19 -6.86
C SER A 93 21.48 9.62 -6.31
N GLU A 94 20.36 10.17 -5.85
CA GLU A 94 20.30 11.48 -5.21
C GLU A 94 20.64 11.40 -3.73
N PRO A 95 21.23 12.47 -3.14
CA PRO A 95 21.60 12.51 -1.73
C PRO A 95 20.48 12.08 -0.79
N MET A 96 20.88 11.45 0.31
CA MET A 96 20.00 11.07 1.41
C MET A 96 20.42 11.86 2.66
N GLN A 97 19.46 12.18 3.52
CA GLN A 97 19.71 13.00 4.70
C GLN A 97 20.80 12.39 5.58
N ASP A 98 21.75 13.23 6.02
CA ASP A 98 22.84 12.89 6.93
C ASP A 98 23.63 11.63 6.52
N CYS A 99 23.75 11.39 5.21
CA CYS A 99 24.30 10.16 4.66
C CYS A 99 25.30 10.44 3.53
N SER A 100 26.46 9.79 3.58
CA SER A 100 27.54 9.96 2.59
C SER A 100 27.42 9.05 1.37
N PHE A 101 26.42 8.16 1.34
CA PHE A 101 26.19 7.21 0.25
C PHE A 101 24.77 7.36 -0.29
N HIS A 102 24.56 6.86 -1.50
CA HIS A 102 23.26 6.76 -2.15
C HIS A 102 22.71 5.33 -2.05
N PHE A 103 21.40 5.15 -2.29
CA PHE A 103 20.82 3.80 -2.36
C PHE A 103 21.53 2.95 -3.43
N LYS A 104 21.82 3.58 -4.58
CA LYS A 104 22.55 2.95 -5.69
C LYS A 104 23.91 2.40 -5.25
N ASP A 105 24.70 3.15 -4.49
CA ASP A 105 26.01 2.72 -4.02
C ASP A 105 25.91 1.46 -3.14
N VAL A 106 24.89 1.40 -2.28
CA VAL A 106 24.61 0.23 -1.43
C VAL A 106 24.21 -0.97 -2.29
N ALA A 107 23.31 -0.78 -3.25
CA ALA A 107 22.87 -1.85 -4.14
C ALA A 107 24.01 -2.40 -5.01
N GLU A 108 24.91 -1.55 -5.51
CA GLU A 108 26.10 -1.96 -6.26
C GLU A 108 27.08 -2.76 -5.38
N ARG A 109 27.28 -2.35 -4.12
CA ARG A 109 28.06 -3.13 -3.14
C ARG A 109 27.43 -4.49 -2.85
N MET A 110 26.11 -4.59 -2.76
CA MET A 110 25.43 -5.87 -2.60
C MET A 110 25.66 -6.81 -3.79
N ILE A 111 25.64 -6.29 -5.03
CA ILE A 111 25.96 -7.07 -6.24
C ILE A 111 27.41 -7.58 -6.20
N ALA A 112 28.35 -6.76 -5.73
CA ALA A 112 29.74 -7.18 -5.56
C ALA A 112 29.86 -8.37 -4.59
N GLU A 113 29.21 -8.27 -3.42
CA GLU A 113 29.20 -9.32 -2.40
C GLU A 113 28.38 -10.57 -2.80
N GLN A 114 27.43 -10.44 -3.72
CA GLN A 114 26.66 -11.56 -4.26
C GLN A 114 27.53 -12.56 -5.03
N ARG A 115 28.62 -12.11 -5.67
CA ARG A 115 29.61 -13.01 -6.30
C ARG A 115 30.28 -13.94 -5.29
N HIS A 116 30.37 -13.50 -4.05
CA HIS A 116 30.91 -14.26 -2.93
C HIS A 116 29.82 -14.97 -2.10
N LYS A 117 28.55 -14.92 -2.54
CA LYS A 117 27.38 -15.47 -1.84
C LYS A 117 27.21 -14.92 -0.41
N LYS A 118 27.67 -13.69 -0.16
CA LYS A 118 27.56 -13.01 1.14
C LYS A 118 26.36 -12.05 1.21
N ALA A 119 25.87 -11.59 0.08
CA ALA A 119 24.68 -10.76 -0.06
C ALA A 119 23.85 -11.23 -1.28
N PHE A 120 22.58 -10.85 -1.35
CA PHE A 120 21.72 -11.19 -2.48
C PHE A 120 20.86 -10.00 -2.91
N VAL A 121 20.81 -9.73 -4.21
CA VAL A 121 19.85 -8.80 -4.81
C VAL A 121 18.82 -9.62 -5.59
N LEU A 122 17.56 -9.54 -5.16
CA LEU A 122 16.39 -10.13 -5.80
C LEU A 122 15.60 -8.99 -6.46
N ASN A 123 15.80 -8.80 -7.76
CA ASN A 123 15.20 -7.67 -8.47
C ASN A 123 14.54 -8.03 -9.83
N PRO A 124 13.53 -8.91 -9.83
CA PRO A 124 12.80 -9.21 -11.07
C PRO A 124 12.11 -7.95 -11.61
N VAL A 125 12.17 -7.75 -12.92
CA VAL A 125 11.56 -6.59 -13.58
C VAL A 125 10.09 -6.89 -13.86
N LEU A 126 9.20 -6.22 -13.15
CA LEU A 126 7.75 -6.40 -13.28
C LEU A 126 7.11 -5.51 -14.37
N GLY A 127 7.83 -4.50 -14.84
CA GLY A 127 7.28 -3.41 -15.64
C GLY A 127 6.47 -2.40 -14.81
N ALA A 128 6.05 -1.29 -15.42
CA ALA A 128 5.37 -0.20 -14.73
C ALA A 128 4.04 -0.62 -14.08
N GLU A 129 3.67 0.09 -13.02
CA GLU A 129 2.34 -0.01 -12.39
C GLU A 129 1.26 0.57 -13.30
N ALA A 130 0.05 0.03 -13.22
CA ALA A 130 -1.10 0.55 -13.97
C ALA A 130 -1.40 2.02 -13.60
N ILE A 131 -1.31 2.33 -12.30
CA ILE A 131 -1.27 3.70 -11.77
C ILE A 131 0.17 4.00 -11.37
N SER A 132 0.79 4.96 -12.07
CA SER A 132 2.22 5.24 -12.01
C SER A 132 2.69 5.49 -10.58
N GLY A 133 3.61 4.63 -10.11
CA GLY A 133 4.23 4.76 -8.80
C GLY A 133 3.46 4.18 -7.61
N SER A 134 2.28 3.58 -7.83
CA SER A 134 1.51 2.88 -6.80
C SER A 134 2.09 1.50 -6.52
N SER A 135 3.23 1.45 -5.82
CA SER A 135 3.99 0.21 -5.54
C SER A 135 3.24 -0.80 -4.68
N ARG A 136 2.16 -0.38 -4.00
CA ARG A 136 1.28 -1.27 -3.23
C ARG A 136 0.62 -2.35 -4.11
N MET A 137 0.48 -2.08 -5.42
CA MET A 137 -0.17 -2.97 -6.39
C MET A 137 0.76 -4.11 -6.83
N LYS A 138 1.42 -4.02 -8.00
CA LYS A 138 2.25 -5.12 -8.53
C LYS A 138 3.46 -5.36 -7.64
N GLY A 139 4.16 -4.30 -7.21
CA GLY A 139 5.33 -4.40 -6.34
C GLY A 139 5.02 -5.13 -5.02
N GLY A 140 3.95 -4.73 -4.33
CA GLY A 140 3.50 -5.39 -3.10
C GLY A 140 3.06 -6.84 -3.33
N SER A 141 2.36 -7.11 -4.43
CA SER A 141 1.92 -8.47 -4.78
C SER A 141 3.10 -9.40 -5.06
N ALA A 142 4.05 -8.95 -5.88
CA ALA A 142 5.26 -9.70 -6.19
C ALA A 142 6.14 -9.90 -4.95
N THR A 143 6.21 -8.92 -4.06
CA THR A 143 6.90 -9.04 -2.76
C THR A 143 6.31 -10.20 -1.96
N LYS A 144 4.97 -10.24 -1.83
CA LYS A 144 4.26 -11.33 -1.14
C LYS A 144 4.57 -12.68 -1.78
N ILE A 145 4.36 -12.81 -3.09
CA ILE A 145 4.57 -14.07 -3.85
C ILE A 145 6.01 -14.58 -3.69
N ILE A 146 7.01 -13.72 -3.88
CA ILE A 146 8.43 -14.10 -3.84
C ILE A 146 8.83 -14.54 -2.43
N LEU A 147 8.51 -13.75 -1.40
CA LEU A 147 8.92 -14.05 -0.04
C LEU A 147 8.21 -15.30 0.48
N GLU A 148 6.93 -15.45 0.21
CA GLU A 148 6.18 -16.64 0.63
C GLU A 148 6.71 -17.90 -0.03
N SER A 149 7.02 -17.84 -1.34
CA SER A 149 7.61 -18.97 -2.08
C SER A 149 8.96 -19.38 -1.49
N ILE A 150 9.86 -18.41 -1.24
CA ILE A 150 11.21 -18.69 -0.74
C ILE A 150 11.16 -19.18 0.71
N LEU A 151 10.35 -18.55 1.57
CA LEU A 151 10.24 -18.93 2.98
C LEU A 151 9.58 -20.30 3.14
N LEU A 152 8.56 -20.61 2.34
CA LEU A 152 7.93 -21.93 2.36
C LEU A 152 8.87 -23.02 1.88
N ALA A 153 9.60 -22.79 0.79
CA ALA A 153 10.61 -23.73 0.32
C ALA A 153 11.74 -23.93 1.34
N GLY A 154 12.19 -22.85 1.99
CA GLY A 154 13.16 -22.90 3.08
C GLY A 154 12.66 -23.71 4.29
N HIS A 155 11.39 -23.52 4.66
CA HIS A 155 10.75 -24.28 5.74
C HIS A 155 10.65 -25.78 5.40
N GLU A 156 10.17 -26.13 4.20
CA GLU A 156 10.08 -27.52 3.73
C GLU A 156 11.47 -28.19 3.70
N ALA A 157 12.51 -27.45 3.31
CA ALA A 157 13.86 -27.98 3.30
C ALA A 157 14.43 -28.18 4.71
N ALA A 158 14.28 -27.19 5.59
CA ALA A 158 14.80 -27.24 6.95
C ALA A 158 14.11 -28.31 7.82
N PHE A 159 12.81 -28.51 7.65
CA PHE A 159 12.01 -29.32 8.57
C PHE A 159 11.47 -30.63 7.98
N ARG A 160 11.42 -30.75 6.66
CA ARG A 160 10.92 -31.97 5.99
C ARG A 160 11.97 -32.64 5.10
N GLY A 161 13.21 -32.13 5.09
CA GLY A 161 14.32 -32.72 4.34
C GLY A 161 14.15 -32.65 2.82
N LYS A 162 13.22 -31.83 2.32
CA LYS A 162 13.05 -31.62 0.88
C LYS A 162 14.21 -30.81 0.32
N ARG A 163 14.67 -31.12 -0.88
CA ARG A 163 15.68 -30.29 -1.56
C ARG A 163 15.00 -29.04 -2.13
N VAL A 164 15.63 -27.88 -1.96
CA VAL A 164 15.23 -26.66 -2.68
C VAL A 164 15.82 -26.74 -4.09
N THR A 165 14.96 -26.77 -5.10
CA THR A 165 15.35 -26.77 -6.51
C THR A 165 14.67 -25.62 -7.26
N PRO A 166 15.23 -25.14 -8.38
CA PRO A 166 14.59 -24.12 -9.21
C PRO A 166 13.16 -24.50 -9.63
N GLU A 167 12.92 -25.78 -9.92
CA GLU A 167 11.61 -26.29 -10.35
C GLU A 167 10.58 -26.18 -9.22
N CYS A 168 10.98 -26.46 -7.98
CA CYS A 168 10.12 -26.29 -6.81
C CYS A 168 9.73 -24.81 -6.62
N ILE A 169 10.69 -23.89 -6.71
CA ILE A 169 10.42 -22.45 -6.61
C ILE A 169 9.52 -21.97 -7.76
N SER A 170 9.79 -22.42 -8.99
CA SER A 170 8.97 -22.10 -10.14
C SER A 170 7.53 -22.60 -9.96
N ALA A 171 7.33 -23.82 -9.46
CA ALA A 171 6.00 -24.35 -9.19
C ALA A 171 5.24 -23.51 -8.16
N TRP A 172 5.89 -23.03 -7.09
CA TRP A 172 5.26 -22.12 -6.12
C TRP A 172 4.86 -20.78 -6.73
N ILE A 173 5.73 -20.20 -7.57
CA ILE A 173 5.43 -18.93 -8.25
C ILE A 173 4.28 -19.12 -9.25
N THR A 174 4.35 -20.13 -10.10
CA THR A 174 3.30 -20.45 -11.10
C THR A 174 1.98 -20.80 -10.42
N ALA A 175 1.98 -21.39 -9.22
CA ALA A 175 0.74 -21.59 -8.45
C ALA A 175 0.01 -20.28 -8.10
N SER A 176 0.70 -19.13 -8.14
CA SER A 176 0.07 -17.80 -7.98
C SER A 176 -0.70 -17.36 -9.22
N GLU A 177 -0.44 -17.93 -10.41
CA GLU A 177 -1.21 -17.66 -11.63
C GLU A 177 -2.64 -18.17 -11.51
N MET A 178 -2.83 -19.34 -10.88
CA MET A 178 -4.16 -19.85 -10.55
C MET A 178 -4.93 -18.88 -9.63
N VAL A 179 -4.24 -18.25 -8.66
CA VAL A 179 -4.87 -17.21 -7.83
C VAL A 179 -5.36 -16.05 -8.69
N TYR A 180 -4.59 -15.67 -9.70
CA TYR A 180 -4.96 -14.58 -10.60
C TYR A 180 -6.19 -14.95 -11.43
N GLU A 181 -6.17 -16.12 -12.07
CA GLU A 181 -7.27 -16.60 -12.89
C GLU A 181 -8.57 -16.75 -12.08
N THR A 182 -8.50 -17.39 -10.91
CA THR A 182 -9.66 -17.58 -10.03
C THR A 182 -10.19 -16.26 -9.45
N THR A 183 -9.32 -15.29 -9.16
CA THR A 183 -9.77 -13.99 -8.65
C THR A 183 -10.48 -13.20 -9.74
N TYR A 184 -9.85 -13.10 -10.92
CA TYR A 184 -10.34 -12.25 -12.00
C TYR A 184 -11.40 -12.90 -12.90
N SER A 185 -11.74 -14.18 -12.68
CA SER A 185 -12.97 -14.76 -13.25
C SER A 185 -14.25 -14.12 -12.69
N HIS A 186 -14.14 -13.33 -11.62
CA HIS A 186 -15.23 -12.59 -10.98
C HIS A 186 -15.16 -11.09 -11.32
N SER A 187 -14.76 -10.75 -12.55
CA SER A 187 -14.53 -9.37 -12.97
C SER A 187 -15.80 -8.51 -12.94
N ASP A 188 -16.97 -9.13 -13.16
CA ASP A 188 -18.25 -8.42 -13.22
C ASP A 188 -18.69 -7.98 -11.82
N GLU A 189 -18.61 -8.86 -10.83
CA GLU A 189 -18.85 -8.52 -9.43
C GLU A 189 -17.82 -7.52 -8.92
N LEU A 190 -16.55 -7.69 -9.29
CA LEU A 190 -15.49 -6.74 -8.93
C LEU A 190 -15.76 -5.34 -9.51
N ALA A 191 -16.21 -5.25 -10.76
CA ALA A 191 -16.59 -4.00 -11.38
C ALA A 191 -17.79 -3.36 -10.66
N ALA A 192 -18.80 -4.15 -10.29
CA ALA A 192 -19.94 -3.66 -9.49
C ALA A 192 -19.49 -3.07 -8.15
N LEU A 193 -18.58 -3.74 -7.43
CA LEU A 193 -18.02 -3.22 -6.17
C LEU A 193 -17.19 -1.95 -6.36
N ILE A 194 -16.41 -1.86 -7.45
CA ILE A 194 -15.69 -0.62 -7.80
C ILE A 194 -16.67 0.54 -7.99
N HIS A 195 -17.78 0.30 -8.71
CA HIS A 195 -18.80 1.32 -8.95
C HIS A 195 -19.48 1.76 -7.64
N GLN A 196 -19.91 0.82 -6.79
CA GLN A 196 -20.55 1.14 -5.50
C GLN A 196 -19.61 1.96 -4.59
N ALA A 197 -18.35 1.54 -4.47
CA ALA A 197 -17.35 2.29 -3.71
C ALA A 197 -17.08 3.68 -4.32
N GLY A 198 -16.98 3.79 -5.64
CA GLY A 198 -16.77 5.06 -6.33
C GLY A 198 -17.92 6.06 -6.13
N GLU A 199 -19.16 5.60 -6.28
CA GLU A 199 -20.37 6.42 -6.06
C GLU A 199 -20.46 6.90 -4.61
N SER A 200 -20.19 6.02 -3.64
CA SER A 200 -20.14 6.37 -2.22
C SER A 200 -19.14 7.50 -1.95
N LEU A 201 -17.90 7.35 -2.43
CA LEU A 201 -16.86 8.37 -2.26
C LEU A 201 -17.18 9.69 -2.99
N GLN A 202 -17.85 9.65 -4.14
CA GLN A 202 -18.31 10.85 -4.86
C GLN A 202 -19.38 11.61 -4.06
N MET A 203 -20.22 10.89 -3.31
CA MET A 203 -21.21 11.46 -2.40
C MET A 203 -20.62 11.92 -1.06
N LYS A 204 -19.29 11.90 -0.91
CA LYS A 204 -18.58 12.20 0.36
C LYS A 204 -18.99 11.25 1.51
N ALA A 205 -19.43 10.05 1.17
CA ALA A 205 -19.65 8.96 2.12
C ALA A 205 -18.40 8.07 2.20
N HIS A 206 -18.49 6.99 2.97
CA HIS A 206 -17.35 6.19 3.40
C HIS A 206 -17.42 4.74 2.92
N VAL A 207 -16.26 4.10 2.79
CA VAL A 207 -16.15 2.65 2.55
C VAL A 207 -15.49 1.98 3.74
N TYR A 208 -16.18 1.01 4.34
CA TYR A 208 -15.70 0.29 5.52
C TYR A 208 -15.42 -1.19 5.21
N TYR A 209 -14.19 -1.62 5.39
CA TYR A 209 -13.78 -3.02 5.30
C TYR A 209 -13.93 -3.69 6.67
N ILE A 210 -14.76 -4.73 6.75
CA ILE A 210 -15.00 -5.51 7.97
C ILE A 210 -14.41 -6.91 7.75
N GLY A 211 -13.22 -7.17 8.29
CA GLY A 211 -12.45 -8.36 7.94
C GLY A 211 -12.18 -9.32 9.10
N TRP A 212 -12.18 -10.60 8.79
CA TRP A 212 -11.82 -11.65 9.73
C TRP A 212 -10.39 -12.13 9.53
N GLN A 213 -9.71 -12.37 10.66
CA GLN A 213 -8.35 -12.89 10.73
C GLN A 213 -7.39 -12.10 9.83
N THR A 214 -6.56 -12.78 9.04
CA THR A 214 -5.58 -12.12 8.18
C THR A 214 -6.21 -11.32 7.04
N LEU A 215 -7.46 -11.60 6.64
CA LEU A 215 -8.16 -10.78 5.64
C LEU A 215 -8.46 -9.37 6.16
N GLY A 216 -8.73 -9.24 7.47
CA GLY A 216 -8.81 -7.94 8.14
C GLY A 216 -7.50 -7.17 8.08
N ILE A 217 -6.36 -7.84 8.21
CA ILE A 217 -5.03 -7.21 8.07
C ILE A 217 -4.83 -6.71 6.62
N ILE A 218 -5.23 -7.49 5.62
CA ILE A 218 -5.20 -7.05 4.21
C ILE A 218 -6.10 -5.83 4.00
N GLY A 219 -7.29 -5.81 4.60
CA GLY A 219 -8.21 -4.67 4.62
C GLY A 219 -7.58 -3.41 5.20
N LEU A 220 -7.01 -3.51 6.40
CA LEU A 220 -6.31 -2.40 7.07
C LEU A 220 -5.15 -1.87 6.21
N THR A 221 -4.38 -2.78 5.61
CA THR A 221 -3.24 -2.42 4.75
C THR A 221 -3.70 -1.64 3.52
N ASP A 222 -4.75 -2.10 2.82
CA ASP A 222 -5.28 -1.40 1.64
C ASP A 222 -5.83 -0.01 1.98
N ALA A 223 -6.60 0.10 3.07
CA ALA A 223 -7.17 1.35 3.54
C ALA A 223 -6.09 2.39 3.88
N SER A 224 -5.04 1.98 4.61
CA SER A 224 -3.96 2.87 5.04
C SER A 224 -3.22 3.56 3.88
N GLU A 225 -3.18 2.92 2.72
CA GLU A 225 -2.51 3.40 1.52
C GLU A 225 -3.35 4.40 0.72
N CYS A 226 -4.65 4.51 0.97
CA CYS A 226 -5.52 5.44 0.24
C CYS A 226 -5.17 6.90 0.53
N VAL A 227 -4.81 7.21 1.77
CA VAL A 227 -4.44 8.56 2.23
C VAL A 227 -3.25 9.13 1.45
N PRO A 228 -2.05 8.52 1.45
CA PRO A 228 -0.92 9.07 0.71
C PRO A 228 -1.09 8.98 -0.82
N THR A 229 -1.75 7.92 -1.31
CA THR A 229 -1.88 7.62 -2.74
C THR A 229 -2.84 8.58 -3.45
N PHE A 230 -3.98 8.89 -2.84
CA PHE A 230 -5.07 9.61 -3.48
C PHE A 230 -5.44 10.94 -2.79
N GLY A 231 -4.70 11.33 -1.75
CA GLY A 231 -5.05 12.50 -0.94
C GLY A 231 -6.40 12.31 -0.26
N ALA A 232 -6.70 11.06 0.10
CA ALA A 232 -7.95 10.68 0.75
C ALA A 232 -7.95 11.14 2.21
N ASP A 233 -9.14 11.41 2.74
CA ASP A 233 -9.31 11.48 4.19
C ASP A 233 -9.07 10.07 4.79
N PHE A 234 -8.61 9.99 6.03
CA PHE A 234 -8.44 8.70 6.69
C PHE A 234 -9.77 7.99 6.90
N ASP A 235 -10.89 8.73 6.96
CA ASP A 235 -12.23 8.16 7.03
C ASP A 235 -12.83 7.80 5.66
N ASP A 236 -12.26 8.23 4.52
CA ASP A 236 -12.80 7.88 3.19
C ASP A 236 -12.89 6.36 3.01
N ILE A 237 -11.82 5.64 3.36
CA ILE A 237 -11.78 4.17 3.41
C ILE A 237 -11.12 3.72 4.69
N ARG A 238 -11.81 2.89 5.49
CA ARG A 238 -11.27 2.34 6.75
C ARG A 238 -11.43 0.83 6.86
N GLY A 239 -10.44 0.19 7.47
CA GLY A 239 -10.48 -1.23 7.80
C GLY A 239 -10.75 -1.50 9.27
N PHE A 240 -11.41 -2.62 9.55
CA PHE A 240 -11.63 -3.18 10.88
C PHE A 240 -11.35 -4.69 10.86
N ILE A 241 -10.88 -5.20 11.99
CA ILE A 241 -10.49 -6.59 12.18
C ILE A 241 -11.16 -7.18 13.43
N ASN A 242 -11.53 -8.45 13.37
CA ASN A 242 -12.02 -9.17 14.54
C ASN A 242 -10.96 -9.16 15.66
N ASN A 243 -11.38 -8.92 16.91
CA ASN A 243 -10.50 -8.84 18.09
C ASN A 243 -9.40 -7.74 18.08
N GLY A 244 -9.41 -6.81 17.12
CA GLY A 244 -8.51 -5.64 17.10
C GLY A 244 -7.02 -6.01 17.16
N PHE A 245 -6.23 -5.27 17.95
CA PHE A 245 -4.77 -5.49 18.07
C PHE A 245 -4.38 -6.89 18.59
N ARG A 246 -5.29 -7.61 19.25
CA ARG A 246 -5.04 -9.00 19.65
C ARG A 246 -4.88 -9.93 18.44
N GLU A 247 -5.59 -9.64 17.35
CA GLU A 247 -5.45 -10.39 16.10
C GLU A 247 -4.25 -9.92 15.28
N MET A 248 -3.94 -8.61 15.29
CA MET A 248 -2.77 -8.03 14.61
C MET A 248 -1.44 -8.64 15.10
N LYS A 249 -1.35 -9.04 16.37
CA LYS A 249 -0.14 -9.65 16.98
C LYS A 249 1.13 -8.80 16.75
N ASN A 250 0.95 -7.48 16.76
CA ASN A 250 2.02 -6.51 16.61
C ASN A 250 2.85 -6.39 17.89
N LYS A 251 4.04 -5.79 17.79
CA LYS A 251 5.04 -5.77 18.87
C LYS A 251 4.73 -4.78 19.98
N GLU A 252 4.17 -3.63 19.64
CA GLU A 252 3.87 -2.52 20.54
C GLU A 252 2.53 -2.69 21.26
N GLY A 253 1.75 -3.72 20.91
CA GLY A 253 0.47 -4.03 21.53
C GLY A 253 -0.66 -3.12 21.05
N ASP A 254 -1.61 -2.82 21.93
CA ASP A 254 -2.77 -2.00 21.61
C ASP A 254 -2.38 -0.53 21.40
N LEU A 255 -2.70 0.01 20.23
CA LEU A 255 -2.41 1.40 19.85
C LEU A 255 -3.65 2.29 19.79
N SER A 256 -4.83 1.79 20.18
CA SER A 256 -6.11 2.52 20.08
C SER A 256 -6.10 3.87 20.81
N PHE A 257 -5.25 4.03 21.82
CA PHE A 257 -5.09 5.27 22.58
C PHE A 257 -4.46 6.42 21.77
N LEU A 258 -3.87 6.14 20.60
CA LEU A 258 -3.17 7.15 19.81
C LEU A 258 -4.09 8.07 19.01
N GLY A 259 -5.32 7.65 18.73
CA GLY A 259 -6.26 8.42 17.93
C GLY A 259 -7.35 7.56 17.27
N PRO A 260 -8.39 8.19 16.71
CA PRO A 260 -9.50 7.50 16.04
C PRO A 260 -9.04 6.58 14.90
N GLU A 261 -7.94 6.91 14.23
CA GLU A 261 -7.36 6.11 13.14
C GLU A 261 -6.74 4.78 13.62
N PHE A 262 -6.48 4.64 14.92
CA PHE A 262 -5.97 3.42 15.54
C PHE A 262 -7.07 2.55 16.16
N VAL A 263 -8.33 2.96 16.04
CA VAL A 263 -9.50 2.22 16.50
C VAL A 263 -9.95 1.27 15.39
N ILE A 264 -9.65 -0.02 15.53
CA ILE A 264 -9.69 -1.01 14.44
C ILE A 264 -10.47 -2.28 14.76
N GLY A 265 -11.00 -2.47 15.97
CA GLY A 265 -11.75 -3.67 16.34
C GLY A 265 -13.18 -3.65 15.80
N HIS A 266 -13.76 -4.82 15.51
CA HIS A 266 -15.20 -4.93 15.19
C HIS A 266 -16.10 -4.35 16.29
N LYS A 267 -15.74 -4.54 17.56
CA LYS A 267 -16.45 -3.92 18.67
C LYS A 267 -16.38 -2.40 18.58
N ASP A 268 -15.21 -1.87 18.28
CA ASP A 268 -15.04 -0.43 18.18
C ASP A 268 -15.83 0.14 17.00
N PHE A 269 -15.88 -0.56 15.86
CA PHE A 269 -16.76 -0.22 14.74
C PHE A 269 -18.22 -0.15 15.18
N VAL A 270 -18.72 -1.15 15.90
CA VAL A 270 -20.10 -1.19 16.41
C VAL A 270 -20.37 -0.02 17.37
N ASP A 271 -19.41 0.31 18.23
CA ASP A 271 -19.57 1.34 19.25
C ASP A 271 -19.42 2.77 18.68
N THR A 272 -18.63 2.95 17.62
CA THR A 272 -18.23 4.29 17.13
C THR A 272 -18.72 4.67 15.73
N ILE A 273 -18.77 3.72 14.80
CA ILE A 273 -19.09 3.98 13.38
C ILE A 273 -20.52 3.57 13.04
N LEU A 274 -20.93 2.38 13.47
CA LEU A 274 -22.26 1.84 13.19
C LEU A 274 -23.43 2.79 13.55
N PRO A 275 -23.39 3.56 14.65
CA PRO A 275 -24.49 4.46 15.00
C PRO A 275 -24.69 5.62 14.01
N SER A 276 -23.62 6.03 13.31
CA SER A 276 -23.59 7.16 12.39
C SER A 276 -23.62 6.78 10.90
N LEU A 277 -23.70 5.49 10.57
CA LEU A 277 -23.79 5.05 9.17
C LEU A 277 -25.01 5.68 8.46
N SER A 278 -24.75 6.12 7.24
CA SER A 278 -25.71 6.58 6.25
C SER A 278 -26.04 5.49 5.22
N GLN A 279 -27.06 5.71 4.39
CA GLN A 279 -27.40 4.80 3.28
C GLN A 279 -26.35 4.81 2.16
N ASN A 280 -25.50 5.83 2.12
CA ASN A 280 -24.48 6.00 1.09
C ASN A 280 -23.16 5.33 1.48
N ASP A 281 -22.99 4.91 2.74
CA ASP A 281 -21.78 4.21 3.18
C ASP A 281 -21.78 2.76 2.70
N VAL A 282 -20.65 2.34 2.14
CA VAL A 282 -20.43 0.99 1.62
C VAL A 282 -19.78 0.13 2.70
N MET A 283 -20.38 -1.02 2.97
CA MET A 283 -19.88 -2.00 3.93
C MET A 283 -19.36 -3.22 3.17
N LEU A 284 -18.08 -3.52 3.25
CA LEU A 284 -17.47 -4.66 2.55
C LEU A 284 -16.93 -5.68 3.56
N PHE A 285 -17.59 -6.82 3.65
CA PHE A 285 -17.23 -7.91 4.55
C PHE A 285 -16.17 -8.81 3.89
N LEU A 286 -15.11 -9.16 4.61
CA LEU A 286 -13.99 -9.98 4.13
C LEU A 286 -13.86 -11.22 5.01
N PHE A 287 -14.31 -12.37 4.53
CA PHE A 287 -14.33 -13.59 5.33
C PHE A 287 -14.16 -14.85 4.49
N THR A 288 -13.97 -15.95 5.20
CA THR A 288 -13.76 -17.28 4.65
C THR A 288 -14.79 -18.25 5.22
N VAL A 289 -14.95 -19.41 4.59
CA VAL A 289 -15.76 -20.50 5.16
C VAL A 289 -15.24 -21.03 6.50
N ASN A 290 -13.98 -20.75 6.84
CA ASN A 290 -13.35 -21.17 8.09
C ASN A 290 -13.57 -20.17 9.25
N ASP A 291 -14.18 -19.02 8.98
CA ASP A 291 -14.53 -18.05 10.01
C ASP A 291 -15.82 -18.46 10.74
N ASP A 292 -16.06 -17.84 11.90
CA ASP A 292 -17.33 -17.99 12.59
C ASP A 292 -18.44 -17.26 11.82
N LEU A 293 -19.14 -18.00 10.97
CA LEU A 293 -20.23 -17.45 10.17
C LEU A 293 -21.41 -16.95 11.03
N HIS A 294 -21.54 -17.37 12.29
CA HIS A 294 -22.52 -16.78 13.20
C HIS A 294 -22.12 -15.36 13.61
N GLU A 295 -20.83 -15.09 13.82
CA GLU A 295 -20.35 -13.73 14.07
C GLU A 295 -20.50 -12.83 12.83
N VAL A 296 -20.18 -13.37 11.64
CA VAL A 296 -20.36 -12.65 10.36
C VAL A 296 -21.82 -12.24 10.17
N THR A 297 -22.74 -13.20 10.28
CA THR A 297 -24.18 -12.95 10.08
C THR A 297 -24.74 -12.01 11.16
N ALA A 298 -24.35 -12.16 12.42
CA ALA A 298 -24.80 -11.29 13.51
C ALA A 298 -24.35 -9.83 13.32
N LEU A 299 -23.15 -9.59 12.79
CA LEU A 299 -22.68 -8.24 12.48
C LEU A 299 -23.34 -7.68 11.22
N ALA A 300 -23.50 -8.49 10.18
CA ALA A 300 -24.22 -8.10 8.96
C ALA A 300 -25.68 -7.70 9.26
N ASP A 301 -26.37 -8.43 10.13
CA ASP A 301 -27.73 -8.08 10.59
C ASP A 301 -27.80 -6.74 11.32
N GLN A 302 -26.78 -6.40 12.11
CA GLN A 302 -26.71 -5.10 12.78
C GLN A 302 -26.50 -3.97 11.77
N VAL A 303 -25.61 -4.17 10.80
CA VAL A 303 -25.34 -3.23 9.71
C VAL A 303 -26.57 -3.01 8.82
N ARG A 304 -27.30 -4.08 8.47
CA ARG A 304 -28.53 -4.02 7.63
C ARG A 304 -29.64 -3.16 8.22
N ARG A 305 -29.65 -2.96 9.54
CA ARG A 305 -30.60 -2.04 10.20
C ARG A 305 -30.28 -0.58 9.94
N ARG A 306 -29.09 -0.27 9.42
CA ARG A 306 -28.58 1.08 9.18
C ARG A 306 -28.40 1.39 7.70
N THR A 307 -27.87 0.45 6.92
CA THR A 307 -27.63 0.61 5.47
C THR A 307 -27.95 -0.68 4.71
N SER A 308 -28.49 -0.56 3.50
CA SER A 308 -28.63 -1.68 2.57
C SER A 308 -27.39 -1.89 1.68
N ASN A 309 -26.42 -0.98 1.73
CA ASN A 309 -25.22 -0.99 0.91
C ASN A 309 -24.12 -1.85 1.55
N LEU A 310 -24.42 -3.14 1.74
CA LEU A 310 -23.49 -4.13 2.26
C LEU A 310 -23.18 -5.21 1.22
N HIS A 311 -21.90 -5.55 1.13
CA HIS A 311 -21.30 -6.43 0.16
C HIS A 311 -20.27 -7.34 0.81
N ALA A 312 -19.82 -8.36 0.10
CA ALA A 312 -18.82 -9.29 0.63
C ALA A 312 -17.79 -9.74 -0.42
N ILE A 313 -16.57 -9.99 0.05
CA ILE A 313 -15.60 -10.86 -0.60
C ILE A 313 -15.50 -12.10 0.28
N ALA A 314 -15.94 -13.23 -0.27
CA ALA A 314 -16.15 -14.46 0.47
C ALA A 314 -15.33 -15.58 -0.16
N HIS A 315 -14.39 -16.16 0.58
CA HIS A 315 -13.58 -17.27 0.10
C HIS A 315 -14.07 -18.61 0.66
N ASP A 316 -14.39 -19.56 -0.21
CA ASP A 316 -14.82 -20.88 0.21
C ASP A 316 -14.16 -22.00 -0.59
N LEU A 317 -14.63 -23.22 -0.36
CA LEU A 317 -13.99 -24.43 -0.81
C LEU A 317 -15.02 -25.30 -1.53
N GLU A 318 -14.62 -25.97 -2.62
CA GLU A 318 -15.55 -26.83 -3.39
C GLU A 318 -16.34 -27.84 -2.53
N LYS A 319 -15.75 -28.28 -1.41
CA LYS A 319 -16.35 -29.22 -0.46
C LYS A 319 -16.93 -28.58 0.80
N PHE A 320 -16.57 -27.33 1.08
CA PHE A 320 -17.03 -26.58 2.24
C PHE A 320 -17.44 -25.20 1.74
N THR A 321 -18.70 -25.08 1.39
CA THR A 321 -19.24 -23.87 0.80
C THR A 321 -19.88 -22.98 1.86
N ILE A 322 -19.85 -21.68 1.60
CA ILE A 322 -20.59 -20.73 2.44
C ILE A 322 -22.09 -20.92 2.17
N PRO A 323 -22.93 -21.05 3.21
CA PRO A 323 -24.37 -21.25 3.01
C PRO A 323 -25.00 -20.10 2.23
N GLU A 324 -25.90 -20.42 1.30
CA GLU A 324 -26.63 -19.42 0.49
C GLU A 324 -27.39 -18.41 1.36
N THR A 325 -27.88 -18.84 2.54
CA THR A 325 -28.52 -17.97 3.53
C THR A 325 -27.61 -16.84 4.01
N VAL A 326 -26.29 -17.07 4.09
CA VAL A 326 -25.30 -16.05 4.43
C VAL A 326 -25.06 -15.13 3.24
N CYS A 327 -24.88 -15.69 2.04
CA CYS A 327 -24.66 -14.91 0.82
C CYS A 327 -25.83 -13.95 0.52
N ASN A 328 -27.07 -14.41 0.73
CA ASN A 328 -28.30 -13.63 0.54
C ASN A 328 -28.45 -12.44 1.50
N MET A 329 -27.55 -12.30 2.49
CA MET A 329 -27.50 -11.12 3.35
C MET A 329 -26.90 -9.90 2.66
N PHE A 330 -26.11 -10.10 1.60
CA PHE A 330 -25.33 -9.07 0.93
C PHE A 330 -25.89 -8.74 -0.46
N GLY A 331 -25.70 -7.50 -0.92
CA GLY A 331 -26.16 -7.05 -2.24
C GLY A 331 -25.31 -7.60 -3.39
N THR A 332 -23.98 -7.53 -3.25
CA THR A 332 -23.02 -8.14 -4.19
C THR A 332 -22.04 -8.96 -3.39
N VAL A 333 -21.86 -10.21 -3.78
CA VAL A 333 -20.90 -11.13 -3.17
C VAL A 333 -19.93 -11.57 -4.23
N LEU A 334 -18.65 -11.26 -4.02
CA LEU A 334 -17.56 -11.81 -4.80
C LEU A 334 -17.20 -13.15 -4.16
N HIS A 335 -17.90 -14.20 -4.61
CA HIS A 335 -17.88 -15.55 -4.04
C HIS A 335 -16.81 -16.40 -4.73
N ILE A 336 -15.62 -16.47 -4.12
CA ILE A 336 -14.45 -17.13 -4.72
C ILE A 336 -14.27 -18.55 -4.15
N THR A 337 -14.57 -19.55 -4.96
CA THR A 337 -14.36 -20.97 -4.62
C THR A 337 -12.99 -21.47 -5.03
N TRP A 338 -12.31 -22.16 -4.11
CA TRP A 338 -10.97 -22.73 -4.32
C TRP A 338 -11.00 -24.25 -4.43
N SER A 339 -10.31 -24.78 -5.43
CA SER A 339 -10.03 -26.21 -5.60
C SER A 339 -8.72 -26.61 -4.89
N PHE A 340 -8.71 -27.77 -4.23
CA PHE A 340 -7.53 -28.27 -3.51
C PHE A 340 -7.57 -29.79 -3.30
N SER A 341 -6.39 -30.36 -3.07
CA SER A 341 -6.26 -31.75 -2.61
C SER A 341 -6.58 -31.84 -1.12
N SER A 342 -7.13 -32.97 -0.65
CA SER A 342 -7.60 -33.12 0.75
C SER A 342 -6.53 -32.91 1.83
N GLU A 343 -5.25 -32.88 1.48
CA GLU A 343 -4.14 -32.63 2.40
C GLU A 343 -3.89 -31.12 2.65
N GLU A 344 -4.51 -30.23 1.87
CA GLU A 344 -4.17 -28.79 1.84
C GLU A 344 -5.20 -27.86 2.52
N VAL A 345 -6.34 -28.39 2.98
CA VAL A 345 -7.51 -27.62 3.47
C VAL A 345 -7.17 -26.64 4.60
N ASN A 346 -6.18 -26.99 5.43
CA ASN A 346 -5.72 -26.18 6.56
C ASN A 346 -4.26 -25.73 6.40
N SER A 347 -3.76 -25.70 5.16
CA SER A 347 -2.37 -25.35 4.87
C SER A 347 -2.15 -23.84 4.87
N VAL A 348 -0.91 -23.44 5.17
CA VAL A 348 -0.42 -22.06 5.01
C VAL A 348 -0.67 -21.55 3.58
N VAL A 349 -0.61 -22.44 2.59
CA VAL A 349 -0.79 -22.13 1.17
C VAL A 349 -2.20 -21.61 0.88
N MET A 350 -3.26 -22.22 1.44
CA MET A 350 -4.63 -21.74 1.22
C MET A 350 -4.81 -20.31 1.73
N ARG A 351 -4.32 -20.04 2.94
CA ARG A 351 -4.37 -18.70 3.52
C ARG A 351 -3.64 -17.68 2.63
N GLN A 352 -2.47 -18.03 2.11
CA GLN A 352 -1.70 -17.15 1.22
C GLN A 352 -2.46 -16.81 -0.05
N ARG A 353 -3.19 -17.78 -0.63
CA ARG A 353 -4.06 -17.59 -1.81
C ARG A 353 -5.22 -16.66 -1.50
N TRP A 354 -5.93 -16.87 -0.39
CA TRP A 354 -7.01 -15.98 0.04
C TRP A 354 -6.51 -14.56 0.24
N GLU A 355 -5.44 -14.36 1.00
CA GLU A 355 -4.86 -13.04 1.25
C GLU A 355 -4.43 -12.33 -0.04
N LEU A 356 -3.80 -13.04 -0.98
CA LEU A 356 -3.37 -12.47 -2.27
C LEU A 356 -4.58 -12.11 -3.15
N SER A 357 -5.60 -12.96 -3.18
CA SER A 357 -6.86 -12.71 -3.89
C SER A 357 -7.60 -11.51 -3.31
N THR A 358 -7.82 -11.47 -1.99
CA THR A 358 -8.43 -10.33 -1.29
C THR A 358 -7.63 -9.05 -1.54
N LYS A 359 -6.30 -9.11 -1.50
CA LYS A 359 -5.43 -7.96 -1.79
C LYS A 359 -5.68 -7.42 -3.19
N TRP A 360 -5.78 -8.29 -4.20
CA TRP A 360 -6.05 -7.86 -5.57
C TRP A 360 -7.45 -7.26 -5.74
N CYS A 361 -8.47 -7.85 -5.13
CA CYS A 361 -9.82 -7.30 -5.11
C CYS A 361 -9.82 -5.91 -4.45
N LEU A 362 -9.25 -5.77 -3.25
CA LEU A 362 -9.23 -4.50 -2.53
C LEU A 362 -8.40 -3.43 -3.25
N ASN A 363 -7.22 -3.77 -3.76
CA ASN A 363 -6.41 -2.82 -4.54
C ASN A 363 -7.17 -2.34 -5.79
N ALA A 364 -7.94 -3.20 -6.45
CA ALA A 364 -8.77 -2.83 -7.58
C ALA A 364 -9.95 -1.95 -7.15
N ILE A 365 -10.65 -2.31 -6.07
CA ILE A 365 -11.78 -1.55 -5.51
C ILE A 365 -11.34 -0.16 -5.06
N SER A 366 -10.35 -0.05 -4.18
CA SER A 366 -9.90 1.24 -3.66
C SER A 366 -9.30 2.12 -4.75
N THR A 367 -8.52 1.55 -5.67
CA THR A 367 -7.96 2.32 -6.80
C THR A 367 -9.04 2.76 -7.76
N GLY A 368 -9.93 1.86 -8.18
CA GLY A 368 -11.02 2.15 -9.10
C GLY A 368 -11.98 3.20 -8.54
N ALA A 369 -12.34 3.09 -7.25
CA ALA A 369 -13.18 4.06 -6.56
C ALA A 369 -12.57 5.47 -6.57
N HIS A 370 -11.27 5.60 -6.28
CA HIS A 370 -10.59 6.90 -6.33
C HIS A 370 -10.35 7.42 -7.76
N VAL A 371 -10.23 6.53 -8.76
CA VAL A 371 -10.27 6.91 -10.17
C VAL A 371 -11.65 7.49 -10.52
N LEU A 372 -12.74 6.88 -10.06
CA LEU A 372 -14.10 7.40 -10.25
C LEU A 372 -14.31 8.73 -9.50
N LYS A 373 -13.77 8.88 -8.28
CA LYS A 373 -13.71 10.15 -7.52
C LYS A 373 -12.86 11.24 -8.22
N GLY A 374 -12.12 10.88 -9.27
CA GLY A 374 -11.32 11.80 -10.08
C GLY A 374 -10.01 12.26 -9.44
N LYS A 375 -9.41 11.41 -8.60
CA LYS A 375 -8.08 11.65 -7.98
C LYS A 375 -6.89 11.28 -8.90
N VAL A 376 -7.19 10.72 -10.08
CA VAL A 376 -6.22 10.24 -11.06
C VAL A 376 -6.47 10.92 -12.41
N TYR A 377 -5.42 11.36 -13.09
CA TYR A 377 -5.46 11.87 -14.46
C TYR A 377 -4.59 11.02 -15.36
N MET A 378 -5.15 10.54 -16.47
CA MET A 378 -4.59 9.45 -17.27
C MET A 378 -4.29 8.25 -16.36
N ASN A 379 -3.03 7.96 -16.08
CA ASN A 379 -2.58 6.94 -15.15
C ASN A 379 -1.67 7.48 -14.03
N TYR A 380 -1.75 8.78 -13.72
CA TYR A 380 -0.97 9.44 -12.67
C TYR A 380 -1.86 9.91 -11.52
N MET A 381 -1.42 9.69 -10.29
CA MET A 381 -2.07 10.19 -9.08
C MET A 381 -1.84 11.69 -9.00
N ILE A 382 -2.82 12.47 -9.43
CA ILE A 382 -2.69 13.93 -9.44
C ILE A 382 -3.00 14.55 -8.09
N ASP A 383 -3.59 13.82 -7.15
CA ASP A 383 -3.90 14.31 -5.81
C ASP A 383 -3.13 13.57 -4.70
N LEU A 384 -1.92 13.08 -5.01
CA LEU A 384 -1.07 12.44 -4.00
C LEU A 384 -0.63 13.44 -2.91
N ARG A 385 -0.43 12.96 -1.68
CA ARG A 385 0.19 13.77 -0.62
C ARG A 385 1.71 13.77 -0.76
N VAL A 386 2.33 14.94 -0.61
CA VAL A 386 3.79 15.09 -0.79
C VAL A 386 4.50 14.87 0.54
N THR A 387 4.51 13.62 0.99
CA THR A 387 4.84 13.27 2.39
C THR A 387 6.27 12.79 2.64
N ASN A 388 7.04 12.51 1.60
CA ASN A 388 8.47 12.18 1.67
C ASN A 388 9.23 12.64 0.42
N SER A 389 10.55 12.46 0.43
CA SER A 389 11.44 12.84 -0.67
C SER A 389 11.14 12.13 -2.00
N LYS A 390 10.58 10.91 -1.94
CA LYS A 390 10.15 10.12 -3.11
C LYS A 390 8.89 10.72 -3.74
N LEU A 391 7.90 11.09 -2.94
CA LEU A 391 6.65 11.71 -3.42
C LEU A 391 6.86 13.16 -3.85
N TYR A 392 7.78 13.90 -3.23
CA TYR A 392 8.21 15.22 -3.70
C TYR A 392 8.76 15.17 -5.13
N ARG A 393 9.69 14.23 -5.39
CA ARG A 393 10.22 14.01 -6.75
C ARG A 393 9.14 13.56 -7.73
N ARG A 394 8.23 12.70 -7.28
CA ARG A 394 7.09 12.26 -8.09
C ARG A 394 6.19 13.42 -8.49
N ALA A 395 5.89 14.33 -7.56
CA ALA A 395 5.12 15.53 -7.84
C ALA A 395 5.79 16.38 -8.92
N ILE A 396 7.09 16.66 -8.79
CA ILE A 396 7.86 17.39 -9.82
C ILE A 396 7.79 16.67 -11.18
N ASN A 397 7.99 15.35 -11.22
CA ASN A 397 7.94 14.57 -12.46
C ASN A 397 6.55 14.61 -13.12
N ILE A 398 5.48 14.60 -12.32
CA ILE A 398 4.09 14.77 -12.81
C ILE A 398 3.93 16.15 -13.45
N LEU A 399 4.37 17.20 -12.77
CA LEU A 399 4.31 18.57 -13.31
C LEU A 399 5.08 18.69 -14.62
N GLN A 400 6.33 18.22 -14.68
CA GLN A 400 7.15 18.24 -15.90
C GLN A 400 6.48 17.45 -17.03
N ARG A 401 5.93 16.27 -16.72
CA ARG A 401 5.30 15.39 -17.70
C ARG A 401 4.11 16.04 -18.39
N PHE A 402 3.26 16.73 -17.64
CA PHE A 402 2.02 17.29 -18.18
C PHE A 402 2.17 18.71 -18.71
N THR A 403 3.09 19.51 -18.16
CA THR A 403 3.27 20.91 -18.58
C THR A 403 4.38 21.10 -19.61
N GLY A 404 5.34 20.16 -19.68
CA GLY A 404 6.55 20.33 -20.49
C GLY A 404 7.56 21.33 -19.92
N CYS A 405 7.28 21.95 -18.77
CA CYS A 405 8.16 22.93 -18.14
C CYS A 405 9.44 22.30 -17.56
N SER A 406 10.44 23.15 -17.32
CA SER A 406 11.69 22.75 -16.69
C SER A 406 11.49 22.31 -15.24
N LYS A 407 12.44 21.54 -14.71
CA LYS A 407 12.44 21.10 -13.31
C LYS A 407 12.32 22.29 -12.35
N GLY A 408 13.07 23.36 -12.58
CA GLY A 408 13.07 24.54 -11.71
C GLY A 408 11.75 25.32 -11.73
N GLU A 409 11.06 25.38 -12.88
CA GLU A 409 9.71 25.97 -12.95
C GLU A 409 8.68 25.12 -12.20
N CYS A 410 8.73 23.81 -12.39
CA CYS A 410 7.85 22.87 -11.69
C CYS A 410 8.07 22.90 -10.18
N GLU A 411 9.33 22.95 -9.75
CA GLU A 411 9.71 23.04 -8.34
C GLU A 411 9.21 24.35 -7.72
N ARG A 412 9.39 25.50 -8.39
CA ARG A 412 8.84 26.78 -7.92
C ARG A 412 7.33 26.75 -7.76
N ALA A 413 6.59 26.21 -8.74
CA ALA A 413 5.14 26.10 -8.65
C ALA A 413 4.70 25.15 -7.52
N LEU A 414 5.41 24.03 -7.35
CA LEU A 414 5.17 23.10 -6.26
C LEU A 414 5.38 23.77 -4.90
N LEU A 415 6.47 24.53 -4.74
CA LEU A 415 6.75 25.27 -3.51
C LEU A 415 5.70 26.36 -3.22
N ARG A 416 5.22 27.08 -4.24
CA ARG A 416 4.09 28.04 -4.09
C ARG A 416 2.85 27.35 -3.54
N ALA A 417 2.53 26.16 -4.04
CA ALA A 417 1.40 25.36 -3.54
C ALA A 417 1.63 24.86 -2.10
N ILE A 418 2.82 24.34 -1.78
CA ILE A 418 3.19 23.82 -0.45
C ILE A 418 3.13 24.93 0.61
N TYR A 419 3.83 26.04 0.38
CA TYR A 419 3.89 27.16 1.32
C TYR A 419 2.66 28.06 1.26
N SER A 420 1.77 27.86 0.28
CA SER A 420 0.55 28.65 0.09
C SER A 420 0.83 30.15 -0.08
N THR A 421 1.82 30.48 -0.89
CA THR A 421 2.22 31.87 -1.20
C THR A 421 2.62 31.98 -2.67
N ASP A 422 2.35 33.12 -3.29
CA ASP A 422 2.89 33.44 -4.63
C ASP A 422 4.33 33.97 -4.53
N ASP A 423 4.68 34.60 -3.41
CA ASP A 423 6.00 35.18 -3.14
C ASP A 423 6.83 34.21 -2.28
N LEU A 424 7.71 33.44 -2.92
CA LEU A 424 8.65 32.55 -2.24
C LEU A 424 9.87 33.32 -1.76
N SER A 425 10.25 33.16 -0.49
CA SER A 425 11.50 33.70 0.05
C SER A 425 12.70 32.82 -0.33
N GLU A 426 13.90 33.38 -0.26
CA GLU A 426 15.15 32.63 -0.49
C GLU A 426 15.28 31.45 0.48
N ASP A 427 14.93 31.65 1.75
CA ASP A 427 14.88 30.59 2.79
C ASP A 427 13.92 29.45 2.42
N MET A 428 12.83 29.74 1.73
CA MET A 428 11.89 28.71 1.27
C MET A 428 12.42 27.94 0.09
N THR A 429 13.12 28.59 -0.85
CA THR A 429 13.64 27.95 -2.06
C THR A 429 14.94 27.17 -1.85
N SER A 430 15.72 27.55 -0.83
CA SER A 430 17.01 26.94 -0.51
C SER A 430 16.94 25.88 0.59
N ALA A 431 15.77 25.73 1.25
CA ALA A 431 15.60 24.75 2.30
C ALA A 431 15.67 23.31 1.78
N ASP A 432 16.01 22.39 2.69
CA ASP A 432 16.05 20.97 2.38
C ASP A 432 14.64 20.41 2.08
N VAL A 433 14.60 19.37 1.24
CA VAL A 433 13.38 18.68 0.83
C VAL A 433 12.53 18.23 2.02
N TRP A 434 13.15 17.80 3.13
CA TRP A 434 12.41 17.34 4.30
C TRP A 434 11.53 18.45 4.90
N LYS A 435 11.98 19.71 4.85
CA LYS A 435 11.21 20.87 5.34
C LYS A 435 10.01 21.13 4.44
N HIS A 436 10.17 20.97 3.13
CA HIS A 436 9.05 21.07 2.19
C HIS A 436 8.02 19.99 2.44
N THR A 437 8.44 18.74 2.64
CA THR A 437 7.53 17.61 2.86
C THR A 437 6.81 17.74 4.20
N ASP A 438 7.47 18.24 5.26
CA ASP A 438 6.82 18.49 6.55
C ASP A 438 5.69 19.52 6.44
N VAL A 439 5.92 20.60 5.70
CA VAL A 439 4.88 21.62 5.43
C VAL A 439 3.77 21.05 4.54
N ALA A 440 4.15 20.28 3.51
CA ALA A 440 3.20 19.70 2.55
C ALA A 440 2.28 18.64 3.18
N ASN A 441 2.71 17.93 4.24
CA ASN A 441 1.91 16.95 4.96
C ASN A 441 0.55 17.47 5.44
N ARG A 442 0.43 18.79 5.63
CA ARG A 442 -0.77 19.46 6.15
C ARG A 442 -1.58 20.16 5.05
N ARG A 443 -1.29 19.84 3.79
CA ARG A 443 -1.87 20.49 2.61
C ARG A 443 -2.50 19.44 1.71
N ASP A 444 -3.77 19.66 1.38
CA ASP A 444 -4.44 18.90 0.34
C ASP A 444 -4.22 19.57 -1.02
N GLN A 445 -4.39 18.81 -2.10
CA GLN A 445 -4.41 19.34 -3.46
C GLN A 445 -3.17 20.16 -3.85
N VAL A 446 -1.98 19.81 -3.31
CA VAL A 446 -0.71 20.47 -3.63
C VAL A 446 -0.35 20.33 -5.12
N VAL A 447 -0.33 19.09 -5.62
CA VAL A 447 0.03 18.78 -7.02
C VAL A 447 -0.97 19.35 -8.04
N PRO A 448 -2.30 19.19 -7.90
CA PRO A 448 -3.23 19.75 -8.88
C PRO A 448 -3.22 21.28 -8.84
N THR A 449 -3.04 21.91 -7.67
CA THR A 449 -2.89 23.38 -7.58
C THR A 449 -1.65 23.84 -8.35
N ALA A 450 -0.50 23.19 -8.15
CA ALA A 450 0.73 23.51 -8.89
C ALA A 450 0.56 23.29 -10.40
N LEU A 451 -0.14 22.24 -10.80
CA LEU A 451 -0.41 21.94 -12.19
C LEU A 451 -1.27 23.02 -12.86
N VAL A 452 -2.36 23.44 -12.21
CA VAL A 452 -3.25 24.50 -12.70
C VAL A 452 -2.50 25.84 -12.79
N MET A 453 -1.71 26.20 -11.78
CA MET A 453 -0.90 27.43 -11.79
C MET A 453 0.01 27.49 -13.02
N ILE A 454 0.75 26.42 -13.31
CA ILE A 454 1.65 26.37 -14.47
C ILE A 454 0.83 26.41 -15.77
N GLN A 455 -0.18 25.55 -15.89
CA GLN A 455 -0.89 25.33 -17.15
C GLN A 455 -1.74 26.54 -17.56
N CYS A 456 -2.31 27.26 -16.59
CA CYS A 456 -3.12 28.46 -16.85
C CYS A 456 -2.33 29.76 -16.74
N GLY A 457 -1.10 29.73 -16.21
CA GLY A 457 -0.30 30.93 -15.97
C GLY A 457 -0.94 31.88 -14.95
N CYS A 458 -1.54 31.33 -13.89
CA CYS A 458 -2.33 32.07 -12.91
C CYS A 458 -1.71 32.12 -11.50
N THR A 459 -2.31 32.93 -10.63
CA THR A 459 -1.96 33.03 -9.21
C THR A 459 -2.42 31.80 -8.43
N LEU A 460 -1.89 31.60 -7.22
CA LEU A 460 -2.33 30.53 -6.33
C LEU A 460 -3.83 30.62 -6.03
N ALA A 461 -4.34 31.84 -5.80
CA ALA A 461 -5.74 32.08 -5.49
C ALA A 461 -6.67 31.70 -6.66
N GLU A 462 -6.30 32.08 -7.88
CA GLU A 462 -7.04 31.72 -9.10
C GLU A 462 -7.00 30.20 -9.35
N ALA A 463 -5.85 29.56 -9.16
CA ALA A 463 -5.72 28.11 -9.30
C ALA A 463 -6.61 27.35 -8.32
N ARG A 464 -6.65 27.76 -7.05
CA ARG A 464 -7.55 27.18 -6.04
C ARG A 464 -9.01 27.42 -6.38
N HIS A 465 -9.36 28.64 -6.76
CA HIS A 465 -10.72 28.95 -7.18
C HIS A 465 -11.17 28.06 -8.36
N HIS A 466 -10.29 27.83 -9.34
CA HIS A 466 -10.58 26.94 -10.46
C HIS A 466 -10.84 25.49 -10.02
N LEU A 467 -10.04 24.97 -9.06
CA LEU A 467 -10.27 23.65 -8.47
C LEU A 467 -11.60 23.60 -7.71
N ASP A 468 -11.90 24.63 -6.90
CA ASP A 468 -13.14 24.71 -6.11
C ASP A 468 -14.41 24.80 -6.99
N CYS A 469 -14.28 25.37 -8.19
CA CYS A 469 -15.38 25.43 -9.16
C CYS A 469 -15.75 24.08 -9.77
N HIS A 470 -14.93 23.04 -9.57
CA HIS A 470 -15.17 21.72 -10.12
C HIS A 470 -15.37 20.69 -9.00
N PRO A 471 -16.43 19.88 -9.04
CA PRO A 471 -16.64 18.84 -8.03
C PRO A 471 -15.60 17.71 -8.12
N VAL A 472 -14.96 17.56 -9.28
CA VAL A 472 -14.00 16.49 -9.60
C VAL A 472 -12.67 17.11 -10.01
N ILE A 473 -11.61 16.81 -9.26
CA ILE A 473 -10.26 17.38 -9.46
C ILE A 473 -9.72 17.09 -10.87
N ARG A 474 -9.90 15.85 -11.35
CA ARG A 474 -9.52 15.47 -12.72
C ARG A 474 -10.13 16.38 -13.78
N ASP A 475 -11.39 16.78 -13.61
CA ASP A 475 -12.10 17.56 -14.61
C ASP A 475 -11.60 19.01 -14.62
N ALA A 476 -11.30 19.57 -13.43
CA ALA A 476 -10.62 20.85 -13.29
C ALA A 476 -9.27 20.86 -14.03
N VAL A 477 -8.45 19.84 -13.78
CA VAL A 477 -7.15 19.68 -14.44
C VAL A 477 -7.32 19.53 -15.96
N SER A 478 -8.29 18.74 -16.40
CA SER A 478 -8.56 18.49 -17.82
C SER A 478 -8.97 19.77 -18.56
N ALA A 479 -9.76 20.63 -17.92
CA ALA A 479 -10.19 21.90 -18.49
C ALA A 479 -9.01 22.81 -18.86
N CYS A 480 -7.94 22.81 -18.06
CA CYS A 480 -6.73 23.60 -18.31
C CYS A 480 -5.99 23.19 -19.60
N PHE A 481 -6.09 21.92 -20.00
CA PHE A 481 -5.44 21.41 -21.21
C PHE A 481 -6.31 21.56 -22.47
N SER A 482 -7.62 21.69 -22.31
CA SER A 482 -8.54 21.96 -23.44
C SER A 482 -8.47 23.41 -23.90
N SER A 483 -8.28 24.36 -22.98
CA SER A 483 -8.19 25.80 -23.30
C SER A 483 -6.89 26.22 -23.97
N SER A 484 -5.82 25.43 -23.89
CA SER A 484 -4.54 25.75 -24.55
C SER A 484 -4.56 25.42 -26.05
N LYS A 485 -5.35 24.42 -26.49
CA LYS A 485 -5.49 24.05 -27.90
C LYS A 485 -6.20 25.10 -28.75
N THR A 486 -7.08 25.91 -28.16
CA THR A 486 -7.75 27.02 -28.86
C THR A 486 -6.86 28.24 -29.06
N LYS A 487 -5.76 28.38 -28.30
CA LYS A 487 -4.79 29.47 -28.49
C LYS A 487 -3.76 29.19 -29.59
N SER A 488 -3.52 27.93 -29.99
CA SER A 488 -2.53 27.60 -31.02
C SER A 488 -3.07 27.57 -32.46
N THR A 489 -4.34 27.93 -32.68
CA THR A 489 -4.96 27.99 -34.02
C THR A 489 -5.34 29.41 -34.44
N MET A 490 -4.82 30.43 -33.74
CA MET A 490 -5.06 31.85 -34.05
C MET A 490 -3.77 32.65 -34.31
N ASP A 491 -2.63 31.99 -34.52
CA ASP A 491 -1.39 32.65 -34.98
C ASP A 491 -0.93 32.09 -36.34
#